data_AF-X6MMT6-F1
#
_entry.id   AF-X6MMT6-F1
#
_cell.length_a   1.000
_cell.length_b   1.000
_cell.length_c   1.000
_cell.angle_alpha   90.00
_cell.angle_beta   90.00
_cell.angle_gamma   90.00
#
_symmetry.space_group_name_H-M   'P 1'
#
loop_
_entity.id
_entity.type
_entity.pdbx_description
1 polymer ?
#
loop_
_entity_poly.entity_id
_entity_poly.type
_entity_poly.pdbx_seq_one_letter_code
_entity_poly.pdbx_strand_id
1 'polypeptide(L)'
;MKRAYNVCSHFDQGLVDSNDLPLNVNREDLQKNKVMGLISRKLTRKILDMLRDLARGGDGTGGGEDDEDTETSEKKAETQSKEQKSDEKYLKFWNEFGKALKLGVLEDHRNKKRIIELLRFVSTRSPTTPISLRSYVDHMKPGQKFIYFIAAGGVDEAENSPFLERFRNKGYEVLYFTDNLDEFMNLQEYDDIPFQAITKENVELDGKKMKEFLKQKEEEFAELKTWLKEAYGSKISKVQISSTLEATPMAIATATYGTSARMEKIGKAQAMGNQMYPMRATKVLQINYRHPVIIEMKNRVHDSDATDELKDLARLLLDMALVKSGFEIEPDDKPNLAKEFPELFKKD
;
A
#
# COMPACT_ATOMS: atom_id res chain seq x y z
N MET A 1 7.49 -16.75 26.46
CA MET A 1 6.04 -16.50 26.61
C MET A 1 5.53 -15.82 25.35
N LYS A 2 4.87 -16.54 24.43
CA LYS A 2 4.06 -15.91 23.37
C LYS A 2 2.63 -15.85 23.90
N ARG A 3 2.20 -14.69 24.41
CA ARG A 3 0.76 -14.43 24.55
C ARG A 3 0.22 -14.37 23.13
N ALA A 4 -0.61 -15.32 22.74
CA ALA A 4 -1.40 -15.18 21.52
C ALA A 4 -2.41 -14.07 21.79
N TYR A 5 -2.04 -12.84 21.43
CA TYR A 5 -3.00 -11.76 21.28
C TYR A 5 -3.88 -12.20 20.11
N ASN A 6 -5.08 -12.68 20.42
CA ASN A 6 -6.07 -13.00 19.40
C ASN A 6 -6.77 -11.69 19.04
N VAL A 7 -7.18 -11.55 17.79
CA VAL A 7 -7.94 -10.39 17.27
C VAL A 7 -9.04 -9.94 18.24
N CYS A 8 -9.68 -10.90 18.90
CA CYS A 8 -10.80 -10.72 19.82
C CYS A 8 -10.47 -10.09 21.17
N SER A 9 -9.20 -10.02 21.59
CA SER A 9 -8.86 -9.53 22.94
C SER A 9 -9.01 -8.01 23.11
N HIS A 10 -9.28 -7.28 22.03
CA HIS A 10 -9.22 -5.81 22.03
C HIS A 10 -10.58 -5.13 22.15
N PHE A 11 -11.68 -5.79 21.80
CA PHE A 11 -13.00 -5.15 21.75
C PHE A 11 -14.19 -6.06 22.09
N ASP A 12 -14.01 -7.38 22.16
CA ASP A 12 -15.12 -8.29 22.44
C ASP A 12 -15.37 -8.41 23.95
N GLN A 13 -16.63 -8.22 24.35
CA GLN A 13 -17.11 -8.53 25.70
C GLN A 13 -18.15 -9.64 25.62
N GLY A 14 -18.07 -10.61 26.52
CA GLY A 14 -19.02 -11.72 26.55
C GLY A 14 -18.84 -12.63 27.75
N LEU A 15 -19.83 -13.49 27.97
CA LEU A 15 -19.82 -14.54 28.98
C LEU A 15 -19.52 -15.88 28.31
N VAL A 16 -18.58 -16.64 28.88
CA VAL A 16 -18.25 -17.99 28.42
C VAL A 16 -18.51 -18.94 29.58
N ASP A 17 -19.55 -19.77 29.43
CA ASP A 17 -19.86 -20.85 30.37
C ASP A 17 -19.41 -22.19 29.76
N SER A 18 -18.69 -23.01 30.53
CA SER A 18 -18.07 -24.24 30.05
C SER A 18 -18.06 -25.33 31.12
N ASN A 19 -18.78 -26.41 30.86
CA ASN A 19 -18.81 -27.60 31.72
C ASN A 19 -17.51 -28.43 31.66
N ASP A 20 -16.69 -28.25 30.62
CA ASP A 20 -15.48 -29.06 30.38
C ASP A 20 -14.21 -28.52 31.07
N LEU A 21 -14.33 -27.45 31.86
CA LEU A 21 -13.19 -26.88 32.59
C LEU A 21 -13.06 -27.52 33.98
N PRO A 22 -11.84 -27.88 34.42
CA PRO A 22 -11.63 -28.38 35.76
C PRO A 22 -12.01 -27.30 36.78
N LEU A 23 -12.95 -27.60 37.68
CA LEU A 23 -13.48 -26.65 38.67
C LEU A 23 -12.53 -26.45 39.87
N ASN A 24 -11.67 -27.44 40.14
CA ASN A 24 -10.77 -27.47 41.31
C ASN A 24 -9.29 -27.31 40.91
N VAL A 25 -8.97 -26.30 40.10
CA VAL A 25 -7.59 -25.94 39.76
C VAL A 25 -7.32 -24.47 40.02
N ASN A 26 -6.06 -24.13 40.28
CA ASN A 26 -5.66 -22.74 40.41
C ASN A 26 -5.73 -22.03 39.03
N ARG A 27 -5.67 -20.69 39.06
CA ARG A 27 -5.77 -19.86 37.84
C ARG A 27 -4.65 -20.12 36.84
N GLU A 28 -3.47 -20.50 37.30
CA GLU A 28 -2.30 -20.71 36.45
C GLU A 28 -2.43 -22.01 35.65
N ASP A 29 -2.87 -23.08 36.31
CA ASP A 29 -3.15 -24.39 35.70
C ASP A 29 -4.34 -24.31 34.76
N LEU A 30 -5.37 -23.54 35.12
CA LEU A 30 -6.51 -23.28 34.24
C LEU A 30 -6.08 -22.53 32.97
N GLN A 31 -5.22 -21.51 33.07
CA GLN A 31 -4.70 -20.77 31.91
C GLN A 31 -3.84 -21.64 30.99
N LYS A 32 -3.10 -22.60 31.54
CA LYS A 32 -2.27 -23.54 30.77
C LYS A 32 -3.07 -24.72 30.19
N ASN A 33 -4.35 -24.84 30.53
CA ASN A 33 -5.19 -25.94 30.08
C ASN A 33 -5.41 -25.90 28.56
N LYS A 34 -5.23 -27.04 27.88
CA LYS A 34 -5.45 -27.19 26.44
C LYS A 34 -6.87 -26.83 26.00
N VAL A 35 -7.87 -27.04 26.86
CA VAL A 35 -9.28 -26.70 26.61
C VAL A 35 -9.46 -25.20 26.41
N MET A 36 -8.75 -24.35 27.15
CA MET A 36 -8.79 -22.89 26.97
C MET A 36 -8.36 -22.47 25.56
N GLY A 37 -7.34 -23.13 25.01
CA GLY A 37 -6.91 -22.88 23.62
C GLY A 37 -7.92 -23.36 22.58
N LEU A 38 -8.75 -24.37 22.87
CA LEU A 38 -9.85 -24.79 22.00
C LEU A 38 -11.02 -23.81 22.05
N ILE A 39 -11.42 -23.40 23.26
CA ILE A 39 -12.48 -22.41 23.48
C ILE A 39 -12.12 -21.11 22.76
N SER A 40 -10.91 -20.58 22.99
CA SER A 40 -10.44 -19.36 22.35
C SER A 40 -10.51 -19.43 20.81
N ARG A 41 -10.05 -20.53 20.21
CA ARG A 41 -10.13 -20.72 18.75
C ARG A 41 -11.56 -20.76 18.23
N LYS A 42 -12.48 -21.41 18.96
CA LYS A 42 -13.90 -21.46 18.58
C LYS A 42 -14.54 -20.07 18.66
N LEU A 43 -14.26 -19.32 19.72
CA LEU A 43 -14.76 -17.96 19.90
C LEU A 43 -14.27 -17.04 18.79
N THR A 44 -12.95 -17.04 18.49
CA THR A 44 -12.41 -16.22 17.40
C THR A 44 -13.07 -16.51 16.06
N ARG A 45 -13.31 -17.79 15.74
CA ARG A 45 -14.03 -18.14 14.51
C ARG A 45 -15.46 -17.62 14.52
N LYS A 46 -16.22 -17.80 15.60
CA LYS A 46 -17.60 -17.30 15.69
C LYS A 46 -17.68 -15.78 15.59
N ILE A 47 -16.75 -15.07 16.20
CA ILE A 47 -16.68 -13.60 16.13
C ILE A 47 -16.39 -13.16 14.70
N LEU A 48 -15.44 -13.79 14.02
CA LEU A 48 -15.16 -13.48 12.61
C LEU A 48 -16.33 -13.82 11.68
N ASP A 49 -17.12 -14.86 11.98
CA ASP A 49 -18.36 -15.16 11.24
C ASP A 49 -19.39 -14.05 11.46
N MET A 50 -19.65 -13.68 12.72
CA MET A 50 -20.56 -12.58 13.06
C MET A 50 -20.14 -11.25 12.40
N LEU A 51 -18.84 -10.93 12.36
CA LEU A 51 -18.34 -9.74 11.67
C LEU A 51 -18.51 -9.81 10.16
N ARG A 52 -18.40 -11.00 9.57
CA ARG A 52 -18.66 -11.22 8.15
C ARG A 52 -20.15 -11.04 7.83
N ASP A 53 -21.03 -11.53 8.69
CA ASP A 53 -22.48 -11.35 8.54
C ASP A 53 -22.84 -9.87 8.65
N LEU A 54 -22.27 -9.17 9.64
CA LEU A 54 -22.39 -7.71 9.79
C LEU A 54 -21.89 -6.97 8.54
N ALA A 55 -20.83 -7.45 7.91
CA ALA A 55 -20.29 -6.88 6.68
C ALA A 55 -21.15 -7.15 5.43
N ARG A 56 -22.03 -8.17 5.48
CA ARG A 56 -22.89 -8.61 4.35
C ARG A 56 -24.35 -8.23 4.50
N GLY A 57 -24.76 -7.70 5.65
CA GLY A 57 -26.17 -7.38 5.93
C GLY A 57 -26.97 -8.47 6.58
N GLY A 58 -26.31 -9.53 7.05
CA GLY A 58 -26.92 -10.52 7.92
C GLY A 58 -27.14 -9.95 9.32
N ASP A 59 -28.37 -10.00 9.79
CA ASP A 59 -28.74 -10.00 11.19
C ASP A 59 -28.12 -11.24 11.83
N GLY A 60 -27.06 -11.05 12.64
CA GLY A 60 -26.11 -12.08 13.13
C GLY A 60 -26.69 -13.26 13.93
N THR A 61 -27.62 -14.00 13.32
CA THR A 61 -28.31 -15.19 13.79
C THR A 61 -28.46 -16.18 12.63
N GLY A 62 -27.62 -17.20 12.57
CA GLY A 62 -27.72 -18.35 11.64
C GLY A 62 -26.52 -18.42 10.70
N GLY A 63 -25.68 -19.46 10.73
CA GLY A 63 -26.09 -20.83 10.46
C GLY A 63 -26.31 -20.95 8.95
N GLY A 64 -25.25 -21.29 8.22
CA GLY A 64 -25.24 -21.21 6.77
C GLY A 64 -26.29 -22.11 6.12
N GLU A 65 -27.00 -21.55 5.15
CA GLU A 65 -27.69 -22.26 4.09
C GLU A 65 -27.62 -21.35 2.85
N ASP A 66 -27.12 -21.93 1.76
CA ASP A 66 -27.11 -21.37 0.42
C ASP A 66 -28.55 -21.33 -0.08
N ASP A 67 -29.06 -20.17 -0.49
CA ASP A 67 -30.34 -20.10 -1.21
C ASP A 67 -30.16 -19.36 -2.55
N GLU A 68 -30.49 -20.11 -3.60
CA GLU A 68 -30.40 -19.74 -5.01
C GLU A 68 -31.38 -18.63 -5.41
N ASP A 69 -30.88 -17.81 -6.35
CA ASP A 69 -31.50 -16.62 -6.92
C ASP A 69 -32.84 -16.86 -7.63
N THR A 70 -33.80 -15.95 -7.39
CA THR A 70 -34.70 -15.41 -8.44
C THR A 70 -35.33 -14.09 -7.94
N GLU A 71 -34.81 -12.94 -8.38
CA GLU A 71 -35.27 -11.62 -7.89
C GLU A 71 -36.17 -10.86 -8.87
N THR A 72 -37.33 -10.40 -8.35
CA THR A 72 -38.26 -9.43 -8.97
C THR A 72 -37.91 -7.98 -8.59
N SER A 73 -38.37 -6.99 -9.37
CA SER A 73 -38.04 -5.55 -9.21
C SER A 73 -38.38 -4.92 -7.85
N GLU A 74 -39.39 -5.41 -7.13
CA GLU A 74 -39.76 -4.87 -5.80
C GLU A 74 -38.83 -5.39 -4.69
N LYS A 75 -38.33 -6.63 -4.79
CA LYS A 75 -37.33 -7.17 -3.86
C LYS A 75 -35.99 -6.45 -4.00
N LYS A 76 -35.57 -6.07 -5.22
CA LYS A 76 -34.32 -5.32 -5.45
C LYS A 76 -34.26 -3.98 -4.69
N ALA A 77 -35.38 -3.28 -4.57
CA ALA A 77 -35.44 -2.01 -3.83
C ALA A 77 -35.32 -2.24 -2.30
N GLU A 78 -35.95 -3.29 -1.77
CA GLU A 78 -35.78 -3.69 -0.36
C GLU A 78 -34.37 -4.20 -0.08
N THR A 79 -33.80 -5.03 -0.96
CA THR A 79 -32.43 -5.57 -0.87
C THR A 79 -31.40 -4.42 -0.85
N GLN A 80 -31.49 -3.46 -1.78
CA GLN A 80 -30.59 -2.29 -1.81
C GLN A 80 -30.70 -1.42 -0.55
N SER A 81 -31.90 -1.23 -0.01
CA SER A 81 -32.10 -0.44 1.22
C SER A 81 -31.54 -1.13 2.48
N LYS A 82 -31.53 -2.46 2.50
CA LYS A 82 -30.95 -3.29 3.57
C LYS A 82 -29.43 -3.36 3.46
N GLU A 83 -28.89 -3.53 2.26
CA GLU A 83 -27.45 -3.50 1.98
C GLU A 83 -26.82 -2.17 2.40
N GLN A 84 -27.41 -1.03 2.03
CA GLN A 84 -26.92 0.29 2.43
C GLN A 84 -26.90 0.48 3.96
N LYS A 85 -27.96 0.05 4.67
CA LYS A 85 -28.01 0.13 6.14
C LYS A 85 -27.00 -0.80 6.82
N SER A 86 -26.72 -1.94 6.21
CA SER A 86 -25.68 -2.85 6.69
C SER A 86 -24.29 -2.25 6.54
N ASP A 87 -24.00 -1.70 5.37
CA ASP A 87 -22.72 -1.08 5.07
C ASP A 87 -22.43 0.07 6.06
N GLU A 88 -23.44 0.87 6.38
CA GLU A 88 -23.30 1.90 7.43
C GLU A 88 -22.96 1.32 8.81
N LYS A 89 -23.59 0.21 9.22
CA LYS A 89 -23.30 -0.44 10.50
C LYS A 89 -21.88 -0.99 10.53
N TYR A 90 -21.46 -1.66 9.46
CA TYR A 90 -20.11 -2.20 9.38
C TYR A 90 -19.06 -1.09 9.31
N LEU A 91 -19.32 0.01 8.59
CA LEU A 91 -18.42 1.15 8.54
C LEU A 91 -18.25 1.81 9.92
N LYS A 92 -19.32 1.88 10.73
CA LYS A 92 -19.20 2.31 12.14
C LYS A 92 -18.26 1.39 12.92
N PHE A 93 -18.46 0.08 12.82
CA PHE A 93 -17.54 -0.89 13.43
C PHE A 93 -16.10 -0.72 12.94
N TRP A 94 -15.91 -0.56 11.62
CA TRP A 94 -14.60 -0.39 11.00
C TRP A 94 -13.87 0.86 11.51
N ASN A 95 -14.58 1.97 11.68
CA ASN A 95 -14.00 3.21 12.17
C ASN A 95 -13.47 3.09 13.60
N GLU A 96 -14.16 2.33 14.45
CA GLU A 96 -13.75 2.10 15.84
C GLU A 96 -12.68 0.99 15.97
N PHE A 97 -12.86 -0.13 15.27
CA PHE A 97 -12.12 -1.37 15.51
C PHE A 97 -11.29 -1.88 14.32
N GLY A 98 -11.27 -1.17 13.19
CA GLY A 98 -10.55 -1.59 11.99
C GLY A 98 -9.05 -1.79 12.21
N LYS A 99 -8.43 -1.02 13.12
CA LYS A 99 -7.02 -1.22 13.53
C LYS A 99 -6.79 -2.56 14.22
N ALA A 100 -7.75 -3.04 15.02
CA ALA A 100 -7.65 -4.34 15.66
C ALA A 100 -7.71 -5.49 14.62
N LEU A 101 -8.51 -5.33 13.57
CA LEU A 101 -8.50 -6.26 12.43
C LEU A 101 -7.15 -6.25 11.70
N LYS A 102 -6.59 -5.06 11.42
CA LYS A 102 -5.26 -4.94 10.79
C LYS A 102 -4.15 -5.62 11.62
N LEU A 103 -4.16 -5.43 12.94
CA LEU A 103 -3.27 -6.17 13.86
C LEU A 103 -3.51 -7.68 13.79
N GLY A 104 -4.78 -8.10 13.69
CA GLY A 104 -5.13 -9.49 13.53
C GLY A 104 -4.53 -10.16 12.30
N VAL A 105 -4.35 -9.43 11.19
CA VAL A 105 -3.66 -9.93 9.99
C VAL A 105 -2.19 -10.29 10.29
N LEU A 106 -1.55 -9.55 11.19
CA LEU A 106 -0.16 -9.75 11.60
C LEU A 106 -0.01 -10.93 12.56
N GLU A 107 -0.91 -11.05 13.52
CA GLU A 107 -0.77 -11.95 14.66
C GLU A 107 -1.47 -13.30 14.45
N ASP A 108 -2.63 -13.32 13.79
CA ASP A 108 -3.47 -14.51 13.61
C ASP A 108 -3.36 -15.09 12.19
N HIS A 109 -2.22 -15.74 11.93
CA HIS A 109 -1.98 -16.40 10.64
C HIS A 109 -3.02 -17.48 10.29
N ARG A 110 -3.69 -18.09 11.28
CA ARG A 110 -4.68 -19.15 11.05
C ARG A 110 -5.98 -18.59 10.49
N ASN A 111 -6.37 -17.39 10.91
CA ASN A 111 -7.58 -16.73 10.45
C ASN A 111 -7.30 -15.60 9.45
N LYS A 112 -6.04 -15.37 9.06
CA LYS A 112 -5.60 -14.29 8.15
C LYS A 112 -6.51 -14.11 6.93
N LYS A 113 -6.86 -15.18 6.22
CA LYS A 113 -7.75 -15.11 5.04
C LYS A 113 -9.12 -14.51 5.37
N ARG A 114 -9.73 -14.94 6.48
CA ARG A 114 -11.04 -14.44 6.95
C ARG A 114 -10.96 -12.98 7.41
N ILE A 115 -9.86 -12.59 8.04
CA ILE A 115 -9.64 -11.22 8.50
C ILE A 115 -9.43 -10.28 7.31
N ILE A 116 -8.72 -10.72 6.26
CA ILE A 116 -8.48 -9.90 5.06
C ILE A 116 -9.79 -9.49 4.38
N GLU A 117 -10.80 -10.36 4.32
CA GLU A 117 -12.12 -10.04 3.77
C GLU A 117 -12.85 -8.92 4.53
N LEU A 118 -12.54 -8.75 5.81
CA LEU A 118 -13.13 -7.75 6.69
C LEU A 118 -12.43 -6.38 6.57
N LEU A 119 -11.28 -6.31 5.90
CA LEU A 119 -10.56 -5.05 5.74
C LEU A 119 -11.33 -4.06 4.87
N ARG A 120 -11.17 -2.77 5.17
CA ARG A 120 -11.64 -1.68 4.32
C ARG A 120 -10.52 -0.69 4.03
N PHE A 121 -10.51 -0.14 2.82
CA PHE A 121 -9.51 0.83 2.37
C PHE A 121 -10.18 1.92 1.56
N VAL A 122 -9.71 3.15 1.68
CA VAL A 122 -10.07 4.19 0.71
C VAL A 122 -9.30 3.94 -0.61
N SER A 123 -9.81 4.45 -1.71
CA SER A 123 -9.24 4.22 -3.04
C SER A 123 -9.33 5.45 -3.93
N THR A 124 -8.72 5.40 -5.12
CA THR A 124 -8.86 6.44 -6.14
C THR A 124 -10.32 6.67 -6.58
N ARG A 125 -11.21 5.68 -6.44
CA ARG A 125 -12.64 5.82 -6.78
C ARG A 125 -13.50 6.22 -5.59
N SER A 126 -13.04 5.92 -4.37
CA SER A 126 -13.74 6.24 -3.13
C SER A 126 -12.73 6.78 -2.09
N PRO A 127 -12.31 8.05 -2.22
CA PRO A 127 -11.23 8.62 -1.40
C PRO A 127 -11.66 8.91 0.04
N THR A 128 -12.96 9.02 0.29
CA THR A 128 -13.54 9.35 1.60
C THR A 128 -14.20 8.16 2.29
N THR A 129 -14.80 7.25 1.52
CA THR A 129 -15.54 6.11 2.06
C THR A 129 -14.75 4.81 1.82
N PRO A 130 -14.30 4.12 2.88
CA PRO A 130 -13.57 2.87 2.71
C PRO A 130 -14.41 1.79 2.02
N ILE A 131 -13.82 1.11 1.04
CA ILE A 131 -14.41 -0.02 0.30
C ILE A 131 -13.81 -1.35 0.75
N SER A 132 -14.52 -2.45 0.49
CA SER A 132 -13.99 -3.80 0.70
C SER A 132 -13.05 -4.21 -0.44
N LEU A 133 -12.19 -5.20 -0.17
CA LEU A 133 -11.40 -5.83 -1.23
C LEU A 133 -12.27 -6.51 -2.27
N ARG A 134 -13.44 -7.03 -1.87
CA ARG A 134 -14.41 -7.60 -2.82
C ARG A 134 -14.91 -6.54 -3.81
N SER A 135 -15.31 -5.38 -3.30
CA SER A 135 -15.74 -4.26 -4.15
C SER A 135 -14.64 -3.80 -5.11
N TYR A 136 -13.37 -3.78 -4.67
CA TYR A 136 -12.25 -3.53 -5.57
C TYR A 136 -12.17 -4.58 -6.69
N VAL A 137 -12.29 -5.88 -6.35
CA VAL A 137 -12.25 -6.97 -7.34
C VAL A 137 -13.39 -6.85 -8.35
N ASP A 138 -14.60 -6.52 -7.90
CA ASP A 138 -15.75 -6.29 -8.78
C ASP A 138 -15.54 -5.10 -9.73
N HIS A 139 -14.68 -4.17 -9.37
CA HIS A 139 -14.27 -3.01 -10.16
C HIS A 139 -13.05 -3.24 -11.06
N MET A 140 -12.41 -4.40 -10.98
CA MET A 140 -11.20 -4.68 -11.75
C MET A 140 -11.47 -4.64 -13.25
N LYS A 141 -10.49 -4.11 -13.99
CA LYS A 141 -10.58 -4.08 -15.44
C LYS A 141 -10.35 -5.47 -16.05
N PRO A 142 -10.93 -5.76 -17.23
CA PRO A 142 -10.62 -6.96 -17.98
C PRO A 142 -9.11 -7.10 -18.21
N GLY A 143 -8.53 -8.23 -17.80
CA GLY A 143 -7.10 -8.52 -17.95
C GLY A 143 -6.19 -7.86 -16.90
N GLN A 144 -6.74 -7.17 -15.90
CA GLN A 144 -6.00 -6.71 -14.73
C GLN A 144 -5.57 -7.92 -13.90
N LYS A 145 -4.28 -7.95 -13.52
CA LYS A 145 -3.67 -9.10 -12.81
C LYS A 145 -3.39 -8.86 -11.34
N PHE A 146 -3.41 -7.61 -10.90
CA PHE A 146 -2.97 -7.21 -9.57
C PHE A 146 -3.99 -6.29 -8.92
N ILE A 147 -4.08 -6.38 -7.59
CA ILE A 147 -4.69 -5.35 -6.75
C ILE A 147 -3.63 -4.28 -6.51
N TYR A 148 -3.83 -3.11 -7.09
CA TYR A 148 -2.87 -2.01 -6.98
C TYR A 148 -3.09 -1.22 -5.70
N PHE A 149 -2.01 -0.89 -5.01
CA PHE A 149 -2.05 -0.05 -3.82
C PHE A 149 -0.87 0.92 -3.74
N ILE A 150 -1.06 2.00 -2.98
CA ILE A 150 -0.01 2.94 -2.56
C ILE A 150 -0.09 3.13 -1.06
N ALA A 151 1.06 3.02 -0.40
CA ALA A 151 1.20 3.36 1.01
C ALA A 151 1.73 4.80 1.16
N ALA A 152 1.03 5.61 1.95
CA ALA A 152 1.31 7.04 2.11
C ALA A 152 0.93 7.53 3.53
N GLY A 153 1.37 8.73 3.92
CA GLY A 153 1.03 9.36 5.21
C GLY A 153 -0.41 9.83 5.34
N GLY A 154 -1.17 9.84 4.24
CA GLY A 154 -2.56 10.24 4.21
C GLY A 154 -3.12 10.17 2.79
N VAL A 155 -4.40 10.48 2.64
CA VAL A 155 -5.09 10.49 1.33
C VAL A 155 -4.48 11.56 0.42
N ASP A 156 -4.26 12.77 0.93
CA ASP A 156 -3.68 13.87 0.14
C ASP A 156 -2.29 13.53 -0.42
N GLU A 157 -1.44 12.89 0.38
CA GLU A 157 -0.11 12.46 -0.06
C GLU A 157 -0.20 11.36 -1.13
N ALA A 158 -1.10 10.38 -0.93
CA ALA A 158 -1.35 9.35 -1.94
C ALA A 158 -1.85 9.98 -3.25
N GLU A 159 -2.82 10.89 -3.17
CA GLU A 159 -3.44 11.52 -4.33
C GLU A 159 -2.50 12.42 -5.13
N ASN A 160 -1.52 13.05 -4.48
CA ASN A 160 -0.54 13.88 -5.16
C ASN A 160 0.70 13.09 -5.61
N SER A 161 0.71 11.77 -5.42
CA SER A 161 1.84 10.93 -5.79
C SER A 161 2.01 10.84 -7.32
N PRO A 162 3.25 10.99 -7.84
CA PRO A 162 3.52 10.83 -9.27
C PRO A 162 3.26 9.40 -9.77
N PHE A 163 3.28 8.41 -8.87
CA PHE A 163 3.02 7.01 -9.23
C PHE A 163 1.57 6.75 -9.64
N LEU A 164 0.62 7.64 -9.32
CA LEU A 164 -0.78 7.50 -9.71
C LEU A 164 -1.10 7.99 -11.12
N GLU A 165 -0.23 8.78 -11.75
CA GLU A 165 -0.54 9.51 -13.00
C GLU A 165 -1.10 8.58 -14.08
N ARG A 166 -0.36 7.52 -14.44
CA ARG A 166 -0.81 6.58 -15.48
C ARG A 166 -1.97 5.70 -15.03
N PHE A 167 -2.08 5.37 -13.75
CA PHE A 167 -3.22 4.61 -13.22
C PHE A 167 -4.51 5.40 -13.40
N ARG A 168 -4.50 6.70 -13.07
CA ARG A 168 -5.63 7.61 -13.30
C ARG A 168 -5.95 7.75 -14.78
N ASN A 169 -4.96 8.01 -15.63
CA ASN A 169 -5.17 8.15 -17.06
C ASN A 169 -5.76 6.89 -17.69
N LYS A 170 -5.37 5.72 -17.20
CA LYS A 170 -5.93 4.44 -17.64
C LYS A 170 -7.17 4.02 -16.86
N GLY A 171 -7.59 4.77 -15.86
CA GLY A 171 -8.74 4.50 -15.00
C GLY A 171 -8.64 3.24 -14.13
N TYR A 172 -7.43 2.77 -13.81
CA TYR A 172 -7.23 1.68 -12.85
C TYR A 172 -7.44 2.19 -11.43
N GLU A 173 -8.17 1.41 -10.64
CA GLU A 173 -8.38 1.71 -9.23
C GLU A 173 -7.12 1.37 -8.42
N VAL A 174 -6.75 2.24 -7.47
CA VAL A 174 -5.63 2.04 -6.56
C VAL A 174 -6.11 2.24 -5.12
N LEU A 175 -5.83 1.28 -4.25
CA LEU A 175 -6.10 1.38 -2.81
C LEU A 175 -5.08 2.27 -2.11
N TYR A 176 -5.51 3.07 -1.14
CA TYR A 176 -4.62 3.88 -0.31
C TYR A 176 -4.44 3.25 1.06
N PHE A 177 -3.19 2.93 1.38
CA PHE A 177 -2.74 2.38 2.65
C PHE A 177 -2.19 3.52 3.48
N THR A 178 -3.08 4.19 4.21
CA THR A 178 -2.78 5.45 4.92
C THR A 178 -2.43 5.24 6.39
N ASP A 179 -2.70 4.07 6.97
CA ASP A 179 -2.31 3.76 8.34
C ASP A 179 -0.85 3.27 8.40
N ASN A 180 -0.20 3.40 9.54
CA ASN A 180 1.14 2.85 9.73
C ASN A 180 1.11 1.32 9.71
N LEU A 181 0.03 0.71 10.22
CA LEU A 181 -0.15 -0.75 10.26
C LEU A 181 -0.23 -1.38 8.87
N ASP A 182 -0.68 -0.63 7.87
CA ASP A 182 -0.91 -1.15 6.51
C ASP A 182 0.37 -1.67 5.85
N GLU A 183 1.50 -1.00 6.09
CA GLU A 183 2.82 -1.41 5.60
C GLU A 183 3.29 -2.76 6.19
N PHE A 184 2.91 -3.05 7.44
CA PHE A 184 3.35 -4.26 8.13
C PHE A 184 2.51 -5.48 7.77
N MET A 185 1.26 -5.30 7.32
CA MET A 185 0.33 -6.41 7.05
C MET A 185 0.84 -7.42 6.03
N ASN A 186 1.75 -6.98 5.14
CA ASN A 186 2.38 -7.80 4.11
C ASN A 186 1.34 -8.67 3.38
N LEU A 187 0.33 -8.01 2.82
CA LEU A 187 -0.74 -8.65 2.05
C LEU A 187 -0.15 -9.18 0.75
N GLN A 188 -0.22 -10.50 0.55
CA GLN A 188 0.34 -11.17 -0.63
C GLN A 188 -0.69 -11.23 -1.76
N GLU A 189 -1.89 -11.72 -1.45
CA GLU A 189 -2.97 -11.95 -2.40
C GLU A 189 -4.34 -11.87 -1.71
N TYR A 190 -5.37 -11.65 -2.51
CA TYR A 190 -6.78 -11.78 -2.14
C TYR A 190 -7.53 -12.42 -3.30
N ASP A 191 -8.28 -13.49 -3.03
CA ASP A 191 -9.00 -14.25 -4.06
C ASP A 191 -8.09 -14.70 -5.23
N ASP A 192 -6.90 -15.21 -4.88
CA ASP A 192 -5.82 -15.60 -5.80
C ASP A 192 -5.26 -14.45 -6.68
N ILE A 193 -5.63 -13.20 -6.39
CA ILE A 193 -5.15 -12.01 -7.08
C ILE A 193 -4.03 -11.36 -6.23
N PRO A 194 -2.79 -11.28 -6.73
CA PRO A 194 -1.68 -10.70 -5.99
C PRO A 194 -1.81 -9.18 -5.81
N PHE A 195 -1.32 -8.67 -4.69
CA PHE A 195 -1.17 -7.22 -4.48
C PHE A 195 0.11 -6.70 -5.16
N GLN A 196 0.05 -5.48 -5.70
CA GLN A 196 1.22 -4.80 -6.24
C GLN A 196 1.27 -3.33 -5.78
N ALA A 197 2.34 -2.98 -5.07
CA ALA A 197 2.62 -1.60 -4.70
C ALA A 197 3.07 -0.81 -5.92
N ILE A 198 2.41 0.32 -6.20
CA ILE A 198 2.73 1.15 -7.37
C ILE A 198 4.00 1.99 -7.20
N THR A 199 4.54 2.07 -5.98
CA THR A 199 5.80 2.74 -5.62
C THR A 199 7.02 1.84 -5.75
N LYS A 200 6.81 0.60 -6.20
CA LYS A 200 7.88 -0.37 -6.49
C LYS A 200 8.29 -0.28 -7.96
N GLU A 201 9.47 -0.81 -8.26
CA GLU A 201 9.86 -1.09 -9.64
C GLU A 201 9.00 -2.19 -10.27
N ASN A 202 9.11 -2.36 -11.60
CA ASN A 202 8.49 -3.46 -12.34
C ASN A 202 6.96 -3.55 -12.19
N VAL A 203 6.29 -2.41 -11.99
CA VAL A 203 4.83 -2.32 -11.98
C VAL A 203 4.27 -2.79 -13.32
N GLU A 204 3.36 -3.77 -13.26
CA GLU A 204 2.76 -4.38 -14.43
C GLU A 204 1.40 -3.76 -14.71
N LEU A 205 1.38 -2.76 -15.60
CA LEU A 205 0.15 -2.09 -16.02
C LEU A 205 -0.24 -2.35 -17.48
N ASP A 206 0.76 -2.72 -18.29
CA ASP A 206 0.63 -2.79 -19.74
C ASP A 206 0.84 -4.19 -20.32
N GLY A 207 0.25 -4.43 -21.48
CA GLY A 207 0.46 -5.65 -22.27
C GLY A 207 1.84 -5.70 -22.95
N LYS A 208 2.11 -6.85 -23.60
CA LYS A 208 3.41 -7.18 -24.21
C LYS A 208 3.97 -6.08 -25.14
N LYS A 209 3.13 -5.50 -26.01
CA LYS A 209 3.55 -4.45 -26.95
C LYS A 209 4.19 -3.24 -26.27
N MET A 210 3.62 -2.78 -25.17
CA MET A 210 4.17 -1.65 -24.44
C MET A 210 5.44 -2.05 -23.67
N LYS A 211 5.53 -3.28 -23.15
CA LYS A 211 6.78 -3.78 -22.53
C LYS A 211 7.93 -3.79 -23.55
N GLU A 212 7.67 -4.21 -24.78
CA GLU A 212 8.64 -4.18 -25.89
C GLU A 212 9.04 -2.74 -26.25
N PHE A 213 8.07 -1.82 -26.33
CA PHE A 213 8.33 -0.41 -26.58
C PHE A 213 9.19 0.23 -25.48
N LEU A 214 8.88 -0.03 -24.21
CA LEU A 214 9.68 0.47 -23.09
C LEU A 214 11.10 -0.09 -23.12
N LYS A 215 11.29 -1.36 -23.55
CA LYS A 215 12.62 -1.93 -23.74
C LYS A 215 13.43 -1.18 -24.81
N GLN A 216 12.80 -0.76 -25.91
CA GLN A 216 13.47 0.09 -26.91
C GLN A 216 13.86 1.45 -26.32
N LYS A 217 13.00 2.04 -25.48
CA LYS A 217 13.33 3.28 -24.77
C LYS A 217 14.46 3.11 -23.75
N GLU A 218 14.58 1.96 -23.12
CA GLU A 218 15.72 1.66 -22.23
C GLU A 218 17.07 1.70 -22.96
N GLU A 219 17.09 1.26 -24.23
CA GLU A 219 18.27 1.31 -25.11
C GLU A 219 18.50 2.75 -25.60
N GLU A 220 17.45 3.45 -26.04
CA GLU A 220 17.55 4.83 -26.55
C GLU A 220 18.06 5.83 -25.49
N PHE A 221 17.78 5.60 -24.21
CA PHE A 221 18.20 6.46 -23.10
C PHE A 221 19.38 5.89 -22.30
N ALA A 222 20.06 4.85 -22.80
CA ALA A 222 21.13 4.16 -22.07
C ALA A 222 22.26 5.09 -21.60
N GLU A 223 22.65 6.05 -22.45
CA GLU A 223 23.72 7.01 -22.16
C GLU A 223 23.30 7.98 -21.04
N LEU A 224 22.12 8.62 -21.15
CA LEU A 224 21.59 9.48 -20.09
C LEU A 224 21.44 8.72 -18.77
N LYS A 225 20.95 7.48 -18.81
CA LYS A 225 20.81 6.64 -17.61
C LYS A 225 22.16 6.38 -16.93
N THR A 226 23.20 6.10 -17.71
CA THR A 226 24.55 5.86 -17.21
C THR A 226 25.10 7.13 -16.57
N TRP A 227 24.98 8.26 -17.27
CA TRP A 227 25.39 9.56 -16.76
C TRP A 227 24.66 9.95 -15.46
N LEU A 228 23.33 9.77 -15.39
CA LEU A 228 22.56 10.02 -14.16
C LEU A 228 23.00 9.09 -13.02
N LYS A 229 23.26 7.81 -13.32
CA LYS A 229 23.71 6.84 -12.32
C LYS A 229 25.07 7.22 -11.72
N GLU A 230 25.97 7.75 -12.53
CA GLU A 230 27.26 8.27 -12.12
C GLU A 230 27.11 9.58 -11.32
N ALA A 231 26.33 10.54 -11.83
CA ALA A 231 26.08 11.82 -11.20
C ALA A 231 25.47 11.67 -9.79
N TYR A 232 24.58 10.71 -9.59
CA TYR A 232 23.94 10.45 -8.29
C TYR A 232 24.68 9.48 -7.38
N GLY A 233 25.70 8.79 -7.89
CA GLY A 233 26.54 7.89 -7.10
C GLY A 233 25.74 6.87 -6.27
N SER A 234 26.05 6.76 -4.99
CA SER A 234 25.42 5.78 -4.08
C SER A 234 23.98 6.12 -3.69
N LYS A 235 23.47 7.32 -3.98
CA LYS A 235 22.10 7.74 -3.63
C LYS A 235 21.04 6.97 -4.41
N ILE A 236 21.36 6.59 -5.65
CA ILE A 236 20.50 5.87 -6.58
C ILE A 236 21.14 4.53 -6.91
N SER A 237 20.41 3.43 -6.73
CA SER A 237 20.90 2.08 -7.02
C SER A 237 20.88 1.79 -8.53
N LYS A 238 19.83 2.22 -9.23
CA LYS A 238 19.69 2.06 -10.67
C LYS A 238 18.77 3.12 -11.26
N VAL A 239 18.90 3.34 -12.56
CA VAL A 239 18.03 4.22 -13.36
C VAL A 239 17.28 3.35 -14.37
N GLN A 240 15.98 3.58 -14.54
CA GLN A 240 15.14 2.87 -15.51
C GLN A 240 14.13 3.81 -16.15
N ILE A 241 13.62 3.42 -17.32
CA ILE A 241 12.49 4.12 -17.95
C ILE A 241 11.23 3.83 -17.14
N SER A 242 10.47 4.88 -16.83
CA SER A 242 9.20 4.70 -16.12
C SER A 242 8.14 4.06 -17.01
N SER A 243 7.41 3.12 -16.43
CA SER A 243 6.16 2.60 -16.97
C SER A 243 4.93 3.31 -16.41
N THR A 244 5.04 4.26 -15.49
CA THR A 244 3.90 4.85 -14.76
C THR A 244 3.85 6.37 -14.75
N LEU A 245 4.96 7.05 -15.04
CA LEU A 245 5.00 8.51 -15.13
C LEU A 245 4.42 9.00 -16.47
N GLU A 246 3.68 10.10 -16.42
CA GLU A 246 3.07 10.74 -17.60
C GLU A 246 3.53 12.20 -17.71
N ALA A 247 3.35 12.98 -16.65
CA ALA A 247 3.70 14.41 -16.59
C ALA A 247 4.92 14.69 -15.71
N THR A 248 5.20 13.87 -14.70
CA THR A 248 6.37 14.09 -13.83
C THR A 248 7.67 13.65 -14.54
N PRO A 249 8.77 14.44 -14.48
CA PRO A 249 10.04 14.10 -15.14
C PRO A 249 10.74 12.89 -14.54
N MET A 250 10.79 12.81 -13.21
CA MET A 250 11.44 11.73 -12.48
C MET A 250 10.73 11.40 -11.17
N ALA A 251 10.80 10.15 -10.75
CA ALA A 251 10.34 9.68 -9.45
C ALA A 251 11.25 8.58 -8.90
N ILE A 252 11.27 8.40 -7.58
CA ILE A 252 12.08 7.40 -6.88
C ILE A 252 11.20 6.23 -6.48
N ALA A 253 11.24 5.15 -7.25
CA ALA A 253 10.66 3.89 -6.87
C ALA A 253 11.60 3.14 -5.90
N THR A 254 11.10 2.04 -5.33
CA THR A 254 11.91 1.13 -4.51
C THR A 254 12.04 -0.24 -5.16
N ALA A 255 13.11 -0.97 -4.81
CA ALA A 255 13.29 -2.34 -5.26
C ALA A 255 12.10 -3.25 -4.87
N THR A 256 11.81 -4.24 -5.70
CA THR A 256 10.63 -5.13 -5.60
C THR A 256 10.50 -5.75 -4.22
N TYR A 257 11.60 -6.30 -3.69
CA TYR A 257 11.67 -6.95 -2.37
C TYR A 257 12.35 -6.10 -1.29
N GLY A 258 12.30 -4.77 -1.42
CA GLY A 258 12.96 -3.84 -0.49
C GLY A 258 12.01 -3.08 0.45
N THR A 259 12.59 -2.27 1.33
CA THR A 259 11.88 -1.31 2.18
C THR A 259 11.16 -0.25 1.33
N SER A 260 9.93 0.13 1.68
CA SER A 260 9.23 1.27 1.06
C SER A 260 9.75 2.62 1.60
N ALA A 261 9.43 3.73 0.94
CA ALA A 261 9.76 5.07 1.45
C ALA A 261 9.16 5.33 2.84
N ARG A 262 7.89 4.91 3.03
CA ARG A 262 7.17 5.04 4.28
C ARG A 262 7.77 4.16 5.39
N MET A 263 8.14 2.93 5.08
CA MET A 263 8.81 2.04 6.04
C MET A 263 10.20 2.57 6.43
N GLU A 264 10.95 3.17 5.50
CA GLU A 264 12.21 3.87 5.81
C GLU A 264 11.97 5.03 6.80
N LYS A 265 10.91 5.82 6.57
CA LYS A 265 10.52 6.94 7.46
C LYS A 265 10.11 6.47 8.86
N ILE A 266 9.27 5.44 8.94
CA ILE A 266 8.87 4.82 10.23
C ILE A 266 10.10 4.26 10.94
N GLY A 267 10.97 3.55 10.21
CA GLY A 267 12.21 2.99 10.75
C GLY A 267 13.15 4.07 11.30
N LYS A 268 13.34 5.17 10.58
CA LYS A 268 14.12 6.33 11.05
C LYS A 268 13.55 6.94 12.33
N ALA A 269 12.23 7.12 12.41
CA ALA A 269 11.56 7.66 13.60
C ALA A 269 11.67 6.73 14.82
N GLN A 270 11.58 5.41 14.64
CA GLN A 270 11.70 4.43 15.72
C GLN A 270 13.15 4.18 16.15
N ALA A 271 14.11 4.26 15.22
CA ALA A 271 15.54 4.11 15.50
C ALA A 271 16.09 5.21 16.43
N MET A 272 15.40 6.35 16.55
CA MET A 272 15.72 7.38 17.54
C MET A 272 15.52 6.92 18.99
N GLY A 273 14.81 5.80 19.23
CA GLY A 273 14.56 5.23 20.56
C GLY A 273 15.15 3.85 20.82
N ASN A 274 15.58 3.10 19.80
CA ASN A 274 16.23 1.79 19.97
C ASN A 274 17.17 1.49 18.78
N GLN A 275 18.29 0.83 19.05
CA GLN A 275 19.40 0.61 18.11
C GLN A 275 19.10 -0.49 17.09
N MET A 276 18.04 -0.32 16.28
CA MET A 276 17.69 -1.23 15.18
C MET A 276 18.42 -0.82 13.90
N TYR A 277 18.92 -1.79 13.13
CA TYR A 277 19.61 -1.54 11.86
C TYR A 277 18.75 -0.64 10.94
N PRO A 278 19.33 0.41 10.34
CA PRO A 278 18.58 1.35 9.53
C PRO A 278 18.02 0.62 8.30
N MET A 279 16.70 0.50 8.24
CA MET A 279 15.97 0.00 7.07
C MET A 279 16.03 1.06 5.96
N ARG A 280 17.13 1.10 5.21
CA ARG A 280 17.26 1.99 4.04
C ARG A 280 16.63 1.34 2.82
N ALA A 281 15.80 2.08 2.11
CA ALA A 281 15.25 1.61 0.84
C ALA A 281 16.30 1.65 -0.26
N THR A 282 16.33 0.59 -1.08
CA THR A 282 17.06 0.59 -2.34
C THR A 282 16.29 1.46 -3.34
N LYS A 283 16.82 2.66 -3.60
CA LYS A 283 16.20 3.70 -4.43
C LYS A 283 16.45 3.45 -5.92
N VAL A 284 15.38 3.42 -6.70
CA VAL A 284 15.35 3.20 -8.15
C VAL A 284 14.83 4.47 -8.81
N LEU A 285 15.69 5.18 -9.54
CA LEU A 285 15.27 6.35 -10.28
C LEU A 285 14.49 5.92 -11.52
N GLN A 286 13.25 6.38 -11.64
CA GLN A 286 12.46 6.25 -12.85
C GLN A 286 12.47 7.57 -13.61
N ILE A 287 12.81 7.53 -14.89
CA ILE A 287 12.80 8.70 -15.77
C ILE A 287 11.64 8.63 -16.78
N ASN A 288 10.99 9.76 -17.03
CA ASN A 288 9.93 9.87 -18.00
C ASN A 288 10.50 10.24 -19.38
N TYR A 289 10.56 9.25 -20.27
CA TYR A 289 11.07 9.38 -21.63
C TYR A 289 10.29 10.37 -22.52
N ARG A 290 9.10 10.82 -22.08
CA ARG A 290 8.25 11.77 -22.81
C ARG A 290 8.41 13.21 -22.31
N HIS A 291 9.05 13.40 -21.15
CA HIS A 291 9.13 14.71 -20.53
C HIS A 291 10.16 15.59 -21.25
N PRO A 292 9.84 16.83 -21.65
CA PRO A 292 10.74 17.70 -22.41
C PRO A 292 12.12 17.87 -21.75
N VAL A 293 12.15 18.07 -20.43
CA VAL A 293 13.41 18.21 -19.68
C VAL A 293 14.28 16.95 -19.80
N ILE A 294 13.69 15.75 -19.76
CA ILE A 294 14.45 14.49 -19.84
C ILE A 294 14.97 14.28 -21.27
N ILE A 295 14.18 14.65 -22.28
CA ILE A 295 14.60 14.62 -23.68
C ILE A 295 15.77 15.60 -23.90
N GLU A 296 15.68 16.81 -23.35
CA GLU A 296 16.73 17.82 -23.47
C GLU A 296 18.02 17.39 -22.77
N MET A 297 17.92 16.85 -21.56
CA MET A 297 19.07 16.26 -20.86
C MET A 297 19.71 15.14 -21.68
N LYS A 298 18.92 14.30 -22.35
CA LYS A 298 19.43 13.25 -23.24
C LYS A 298 20.27 13.84 -24.38
N ASN A 299 19.79 14.92 -25.00
CA ASN A 299 20.46 15.53 -26.15
C ASN A 299 21.76 16.24 -25.75
N ARG A 300 21.82 16.84 -24.56
CA ARG A 300 22.98 17.60 -24.08
C ARG A 300 24.00 16.76 -23.30
N VAL A 301 23.74 15.49 -23.01
CA VAL A 301 24.63 14.66 -22.15
C VAL A 301 26.05 14.49 -22.69
N HIS A 302 26.26 14.70 -24.00
CA HIS A 302 27.57 14.63 -24.66
C HIS A 302 28.28 15.97 -24.79
N ASP A 303 27.60 17.07 -24.46
CA ASP A 303 28.15 18.41 -24.57
C ASP A 303 29.03 18.69 -23.35
N SER A 304 30.35 18.75 -23.57
CA SER A 304 31.33 19.02 -22.51
C SER A 304 31.07 20.36 -21.82
N ASP A 305 30.56 21.34 -22.56
CA ASP A 305 30.36 22.71 -22.07
C ASP A 305 29.08 22.82 -21.23
N ALA A 306 28.11 21.92 -21.45
CA ALA A 306 26.85 21.86 -20.70
C ALA A 306 26.96 21.09 -19.37
N THR A 307 28.11 20.49 -19.05
CA THR A 307 28.25 19.48 -18.01
C THR A 307 27.85 19.97 -16.62
N ASP A 308 28.24 21.19 -16.24
CA ASP A 308 27.97 21.71 -14.88
C ASP A 308 26.53 22.16 -14.71
N GLU A 309 25.93 22.80 -15.71
CA GLU A 309 24.49 23.13 -15.71
C GLU A 309 23.62 21.88 -15.65
N LEU A 310 23.96 20.85 -16.43
CA LEU A 310 23.25 19.57 -16.40
C LEU A 310 23.36 18.89 -15.04
N LYS A 311 24.53 18.95 -14.38
CA LYS A 311 24.70 18.42 -13.02
C LYS A 311 23.84 19.17 -12.00
N ASP A 312 23.76 20.50 -12.09
CA ASP A 312 22.92 21.30 -11.20
C ASP A 312 21.44 20.97 -11.41
N LEU A 313 20.98 20.89 -12.66
CA LEU A 313 19.63 20.46 -13.00
C LEU A 313 19.35 19.04 -12.51
N ALA A 314 20.29 18.11 -12.70
CA ALA A 314 20.15 16.73 -12.24
C ALA A 314 20.00 16.65 -10.72
N ARG A 315 20.78 17.42 -9.95
CA ARG A 315 20.65 17.50 -8.48
C ARG A 315 19.27 18.01 -8.07
N LEU A 316 18.83 19.14 -8.65
CA LEU A 316 17.53 19.72 -8.37
C LEU A 316 16.39 18.73 -8.64
N LEU A 317 16.43 18.05 -9.78
CA LEU A 317 15.40 17.09 -10.14
C LEU A 317 15.44 15.84 -9.24
N LEU A 318 16.61 15.43 -8.74
CA LEU A 318 16.72 14.34 -7.77
C LEU A 318 16.03 14.73 -6.45
N ASP A 319 16.28 15.93 -5.95
CA ASP A 319 15.68 16.40 -4.69
C ASP A 319 14.15 16.50 -4.81
N MET A 320 13.67 17.04 -5.93
CA MET A 320 12.23 17.06 -6.23
C MET A 320 11.65 15.64 -6.32
N ALA A 321 12.34 14.71 -6.98
CA ALA A 321 11.90 13.33 -7.11
C ALA A 321 11.86 12.62 -5.75
N LEU A 322 12.84 12.84 -4.87
CA LEU A 322 12.86 12.28 -3.52
C LEU A 322 11.64 12.73 -2.71
N VAL A 323 11.40 14.05 -2.65
CA VAL A 323 10.28 14.63 -1.90
C VAL A 323 8.95 14.14 -2.44
N LYS A 324 8.73 14.21 -3.75
CA LYS A 324 7.48 13.75 -4.37
C LYS A 324 7.25 12.25 -4.24
N SER A 325 8.30 11.46 -3.99
CA SER A 325 8.21 10.01 -3.81
C SER A 325 8.14 9.60 -2.33
N GLY A 326 7.97 10.56 -1.41
CA GLY A 326 7.80 10.32 0.02
C GLY A 326 9.10 10.05 0.78
N PHE A 327 10.26 10.36 0.18
CA PHE A 327 11.55 10.28 0.87
C PHE A 327 11.91 11.60 1.54
N GLU A 328 12.61 11.49 2.66
CA GLU A 328 13.26 12.63 3.30
C GLU A 328 14.60 12.91 2.62
N ILE A 329 14.90 14.18 2.37
CA ILE A 329 16.23 14.61 1.97
C ILE A 329 17.14 14.52 3.20
N GLU A 330 18.26 13.81 3.06
CA GLU A 330 19.24 13.65 4.14
C GLU A 330 19.75 15.03 4.59
N PRO A 331 20.01 15.26 5.90
CA PRO A 331 20.44 16.57 6.40
C PRO A 331 21.67 17.13 5.68
N ASP A 332 22.63 16.27 5.35
CA ASP A 332 23.86 16.63 4.64
C ASP A 332 23.62 16.97 3.15
N ASP A 333 22.49 16.53 2.62
CA ASP A 333 22.06 16.71 1.24
C ASP A 333 20.95 17.75 1.11
N LYS A 334 20.50 18.38 2.21
CA LYS A 334 19.43 19.38 2.14
C LYS A 334 19.92 20.52 1.26
N PRO A 335 19.27 20.77 0.11
CA PRO A 335 19.66 21.88 -0.74
C PRO A 335 19.59 23.14 0.09
N ASN A 336 20.64 23.96 0.05
CA ASN A 336 20.55 25.28 0.64
C ASN A 336 19.73 26.14 -0.31
N LEU A 337 18.41 25.93 -0.32
CA LEU A 337 17.49 26.56 -1.26
C LEU A 337 17.62 28.10 -1.22
N ALA A 338 17.99 28.68 -0.09
CA ALA A 338 18.25 30.12 0.02
C ALA A 338 19.52 30.57 -0.75
N LYS A 339 20.51 29.69 -0.94
CA LYS A 339 21.72 29.96 -1.74
C LYS A 339 21.62 29.46 -3.18
N GLU A 340 21.08 28.26 -3.41
CA GLU A 340 21.12 27.59 -4.71
C GLU A 340 20.01 28.04 -5.65
N PHE A 341 18.82 28.34 -5.10
CA PHE A 341 17.66 28.72 -5.91
C PHE A 341 17.87 30.07 -6.63
N PRO A 342 18.46 31.11 -6.00
CA PRO A 342 18.80 32.36 -6.71
C PRO A 342 19.88 32.20 -7.78
N GLU A 343 20.86 31.32 -7.59
CA GLU A 343 21.95 31.11 -8.55
C GLU A 343 21.46 30.45 -9.85
N LEU A 344 20.41 29.62 -9.78
CA LEU A 344 19.76 29.04 -10.95
C LEU A 344 19.11 30.09 -11.87
N PHE A 345 18.73 31.26 -11.34
CA PHE A 345 18.17 32.38 -12.13
C PHE A 345 19.21 33.43 -12.52
N LYS A 346 20.48 33.27 -12.13
CA LYS A 346 21.58 34.17 -12.48
C LYS A 346 22.41 33.72 -13.68
N LYS A 347 22.21 32.48 -14.16
CA LYS A 347 22.80 32.00 -15.41
C LYS A 347 21.89 32.46 -16.55
N ASP A 348 22.29 33.56 -17.20
CA ASP A 348 21.65 34.14 -18.39
C ASP A 348 21.78 33.25 -19.62
#